data_AF-A0A968W891-F1
#
_entry.id   AF-A0A968W891-F1
#
_cell.length_a   1.000
_cell.length_b   1.000
_cell.length_c   1.000
_cell.angle_alpha   90.00
_cell.angle_beta   90.00
_cell.angle_gamma   90.00
#
_symmetry.space_group_name_H-M   'P 1'
#
loop_
_entity.id
_entity.type
_entity.pdbx_description
1 polymer ?
#
loop_
_entity_poly.entity_id
_entity_poly.type
_entity_poly.pdbx_seq_one_letter_code
_entity_poly.pdbx_strand_id
1 'polypeptide(L)' 'MTSKQKRARKTQLLSEYGSCCWWCRCCLPAQNLTLDHLKPKSRGGSNSLENLRLACFRCNKSRGNSLYPPRRLFDV' A
#
# COMPACT_ATOMS: atom_id res chain seq x y z
N MET A 1 4.91 -0.90 13.41
CA MET A 1 6.19 -1.25 12.77
C MET A 1 7.12 -0.07 12.95
N THR A 2 8.41 -0.31 13.17
CA THR A 2 9.40 0.78 13.24
C THR A 2 9.67 1.37 11.85
N SER A 3 10.27 2.55 11.79
CA SER A 3 10.64 3.20 10.52
C SER A 3 11.59 2.34 9.68
N LYS A 4 12.54 1.63 10.33
CA LYS A 4 13.45 0.70 9.66
C LYS A 4 12.69 -0.46 9.00
N GLN A 5 11.76 -1.09 9.74
CA GLN A 5 10.91 -2.17 9.21
C GLN A 5 10.05 -1.68 8.04
N LYS A 6 9.48 -0.48 8.14
CA LYS A 6 8.68 0.13 7.07
C LYS A 6 9.50 0.28 5.79
N ARG A 7 10.73 0.81 5.88
CA ARG A 7 11.63 0.96 4.74
C ARG A 7 11.98 -0.39 4.12
N ALA A 8 12.39 -1.36 4.93
CA ALA A 8 12.75 -2.70 4.46
C ALA A 8 11.59 -3.39 3.72
N ARG A 9 10.37 -3.39 4.28
CA ARG A 9 9.17 -3.95 3.63
C ARG A 9 8.83 -3.23 2.32
N LYS A 10 8.97 -1.90 2.29
CA LYS A 10 8.74 -1.12 1.08
C LYS A 10 9.74 -1.49 -0.02
N THR A 11 11.02 -1.65 0.30
CA THR A 11 12.04 -2.11 -0.64
C THR A 11 11.74 -3.50 -1.18
N GLN A 12 11.33 -4.46 -0.32
CA GLN A 12 10.96 -5.81 -0.74
C GLN A 12 9.80 -5.79 -1.76
N LEU A 13 8.72 -5.07 -1.45
CA LEU A 13 7.56 -4.99 -2.35
C LEU A 13 7.89 -4.27 -3.67
N LEU A 14 8.77 -3.26 -3.64
CA LEU A 14 9.23 -2.58 -4.86
C LEU A 14 10.02 -3.54 -5.77
N SER A 15 10.85 -4.38 -5.19
CA SER A 15 11.62 -5.39 -5.94
C SER A 15 10.74 -6.48 -6.53
N GLU A 16 9.67 -6.86 -5.82
CA GLU A 16 8.80 -7.97 -6.21
C GLU A 16 7.71 -7.55 -7.21
N TYR A 17 7.14 -6.36 -7.04
CA TYR A 17 5.95 -5.92 -7.78
C TYR A 17 6.17 -4.64 -8.62
N GLY A 18 7.35 -4.04 -8.56
CA GLY A 18 7.62 -2.75 -9.17
C GLY A 18 6.97 -1.57 -8.45
N SER A 19 7.03 -0.39 -9.07
CA SER A 19 6.60 0.87 -8.46
C SER A 19 5.21 1.32 -8.93
N CYS A 20 4.22 0.42 -8.85
CA CYS A 20 2.84 0.73 -9.23
C CYS A 20 1.88 0.53 -8.06
N CYS A 21 0.81 1.34 -8.02
CA CYS A 21 -0.23 1.21 -7.02
C CYS A 21 -1.00 -0.11 -7.24
N TRP A 22 -1.15 -0.91 -6.19
CA TRP A 22 -1.91 -2.16 -6.23
C TRP A 22 -3.38 -1.96 -6.66
N TRP A 23 -3.97 -0.82 -6.29
CA TRP A 23 -5.38 -0.52 -6.50
C TRP A 23 -5.65 0.05 -7.89
N CYS A 24 -5.20 1.27 -8.18
CA CYS A 24 -5.49 1.96 -9.44
C CYS A 24 -4.46 1.71 -10.54
N ARG A 25 -3.42 0.90 -10.28
CA ARG A 25 -2.36 0.54 -11.24
C ARG A 25 -1.49 1.69 -11.76
N CYS A 26 -1.68 2.92 -11.30
CA CYS A 26 -0.79 4.02 -11.65
C CYS A 26 0.65 3.75 -11.16
N CYS A 27 1.63 3.96 -12.02
CA CYS A 27 3.04 3.83 -11.66
C CYS A 27 3.59 5.19 -11.25
N LEU A 28 4.32 5.23 -10.14
CA LEU A 28 4.83 6.43 -9.52
C LEU A 28 6.26 6.19 -9.04
N PRO A 29 7.09 7.24 -8.88
CA PRO A 29 8.38 7.11 -8.22
C PRO A 29 8.23 6.44 -6.86
N ALA A 30 9.18 5.56 -6.50
CA ALA A 30 9.12 4.77 -5.28
C ALA A 30 8.85 5.62 -4.03
N GLN A 31 9.39 6.85 -3.96
CA GLN A 31 9.18 7.77 -2.85
C GLN A 31 7.73 8.24 -2.68
N ASN A 32 6.96 8.31 -3.77
CA ASN A 32 5.55 8.72 -3.79
C ASN A 32 4.58 7.56 -3.48
N LEU A 33 5.07 6.33 -3.40
CA LEU A 33 4.27 5.18 -2.97
C LEU A 33 4.26 5.05 -1.45
N THR A 34 3.16 4.54 -0.92
CA THR A 34 2.94 4.24 0.49
C THR A 34 2.78 2.74 0.70
N LEU A 35 2.97 2.28 1.95
CA LEU A 35 2.57 0.92 2.34
C LEU A 35 1.12 0.95 2.81
N ASP A 36 0.35 0.00 2.30
CA ASP A 36 -1.06 -0.16 2.59
C ASP A 36 -1.35 -1.58 3.10
N HIS A 37 -2.17 -1.69 4.14
CA HIS A 37 -2.46 -2.94 4.84
C HIS A 37 -3.76 -3.56 4.34
N LEU A 38 -3.73 -4.60 3.50
CA LEU A 38 -4.94 -5.21 2.89
C LEU A 38 -6.08 -5.40 3.91
N LYS A 39 -5.78 -6.01 5.05
CA LYS A 39 -6.56 -5.91 6.30
C LYS A 39 -5.97 -4.80 7.17
N PRO A 40 -6.70 -3.72 7.47
CA PRO A 40 -6.18 -2.60 8.26
C PRO A 40 -5.70 -3.00 9.65
N LYS A 41 -4.70 -2.27 10.18
CA LYS A 41 -4.16 -2.49 11.54
C LYS A 41 -5.23 -2.45 12.63
N SER A 42 -6.15 -1.49 12.55
CA SER A 42 -7.26 -1.35 13.51
C SER A 42 -8.25 -2.52 13.48
N ARG A 43 -8.18 -3.38 12.46
CA ARG A 43 -8.99 -4.60 12.30
C ARG A 43 -8.16 -5.86 12.49
N GLY A 44 -6.95 -5.77 13.06
CA GLY A 44 -6.08 -6.92 13.32
C GLY A 44 -5.16 -7.32 12.17
N GLY A 45 -4.87 -6.42 11.22
CA GLY A 45 -3.90 -6.67 10.16
C GLY A 45 -2.47 -6.90 10.66
N SER A 46 -1.75 -7.82 10.02
CA SER A 46 -0.32 -8.08 10.24
C SER A 46 0.56 -7.06 9.49
N ASN A 47 1.86 -7.02 9.82
CA ASN A 47 2.88 -6.31 9.03
C ASN A 47 3.68 -7.26 8.12
N SER A 48 3.11 -8.42 7.81
CA SER A 48 3.73 -9.41 6.93
C SER A 48 3.55 -8.99 5.46
N LEU A 49 4.37 -9.52 4.55
CA LEU A 49 4.34 -9.12 3.14
C LEU A 49 3.02 -9.48 2.46
N GLU A 50 2.38 -10.54 2.91
CA GLU A 50 1.09 -11.03 2.41
C GLU A 50 -0.03 -10.00 2.67
N ASN A 51 0.08 -9.22 3.75
CA ASN A 51 -0.89 -8.19 4.11
C ASN A 51 -0.48 -6.78 3.65
N LEU A 52 0.69 -6.59 3.06
CA LEU A 52 1.18 -5.28 2.65
C LEU A 52 1.19 -5.14 1.13
N ARG A 53 0.77 -3.98 0.64
CA ARG A 53 0.86 -3.59 -0.77
C ARG A 53 1.35 -2.17 -0.94
N LEU A 54 1.94 -1.87 -2.10
CA LEU A 54 2.26 -0.52 -2.50
C LEU A 54 1.00 0.19 -2.98
N ALA A 55 0.75 1.40 -2.49
CA ALA A 55 -0.39 2.20 -2.91
C ALA A 55 -0.01 3.67 -3.10
N CYS A 56 -0.61 4.35 -4.07
CA CYS A 56 -0.53 5.81 -4.13
C CYS A 56 -1.24 6.42 -2.92
N PHE A 57 -0.86 7.64 -2.55
CA PHE A 57 -1.44 8.34 -1.41
C PHE A 57 -2.97 8.47 -1.53
N ARG A 58 -3.50 8.77 -2.72
CA ARG A 58 -4.94 8.94 -2.97
C ARG A 58 -5.72 7.65 -2.67
N CYS A 59 -5.28 6.51 -3.20
CA CYS A 59 -5.92 5.23 -2.97
C CYS A 59 -5.84 4.82 -1.48
N ASN A 60 -4.65 4.91 -0.88
CA ASN A 60 -4.45 4.56 0.52
C ASN A 60 -5.34 5.42 1.44
N LYS A 61 -5.35 6.75 1.24
CA LYS A 61 -6.20 7.68 1.99
C LYS A 61 -7.69 7.40 1.79
N SER A 62 -8.13 7.13 0.55
CA SER A 62 -9.53 6.81 0.26
C SER A 62 -10.00 5.52 0.92
N ARG A 63 -9.09 4.56 1.11
CA ARG A 63 -9.41 3.27 1.74
C ARG A 63 -9.48 3.39 3.25
N GLY A 64 -8.58 4.15 3.86
CA GLY A 64 -8.54 4.36 5.30
C GLY A 64 -8.47 3.03 6.06
N ASN A 65 -9.43 2.78 6.94
CA ASN A 65 -9.57 1.54 7.69
C ASN A 65 -10.63 0.57 7.10
N SER A 66 -11.01 0.74 5.84
CA SER A 66 -11.92 -0.16 5.13
C SER A 66 -11.27 -1.51 4.84
N LEU A 67 -12.08 -2.58 4.80
CA LEU A 67 -11.66 -3.90 4.29
C LEU A 67 -11.83 -4.02 2.77
N TYR A 68 -12.48 -3.04 2.15
CA TYR A 68 -12.80 -3.03 0.72
C TYR A 68 -11.81 -2.15 -0.06
N PRO A 69 -11.69 -2.33 -1.39
CA PRO A 69 -10.91 -1.44 -2.25
C PRO A 69 -11.32 0.06 -2.10
N PRO A 70 -10.44 1.01 -2.45
CA PRO A 70 -10.78 2.44 -2.44
C PRO A 70 -11.91 2.75 -3.43
N ARG A 71 -12.77 3.71 -3.09
CA ARG A 71 -14.02 3.99 -3.84
C ARG A 71 -13.80 4.52 -5.27
N ARG A 72 -12.61 5.04 -5.58
CA ARG A 72 -12.30 5.62 -6.89
C ARG A 72 -11.03 4.99 -7.46
N LEU A 73 -11.20 3.83 -8.08
CA LEU A 73 -10.11 3.03 -8.63
C LEU A 73 -9.56 3.59 -9.96
N PHE A 74 -10.31 4.46 -10.65
CA PHE A 74 -10.04 4.80 -12.06
C PHE A 74 -10.11 6.28 -12.41
N ASP A 75 -10.08 7.19 -11.44
CA ASP A 75 -9.92 8.63 -11.72
C ASP A 75 -8.44 8.91 -12.05
N VAL A 76 -7.97 8.49 -13.22
CA VAL A 76 -6.69 8.93 -13.80
C VAL A 76 -6.93 10.23 -14.56
#